data_AF-A0A7C9AP29-F1
#
_entry.id   AF-A0A7C9AP29-F1
#
_cell.length_a   1.000
_cell.length_b   1.000
_cell.length_c   1.000
_cell.angle_alpha   90.00
_cell.angle_beta   90.00
_cell.angle_gamma   90.00
#
_symmetry.space_group_name_H-M   'P 1'
#
loop_
_entity.id
_entity.type
_entity.pdbx_description
1 polymer ?
#
loop_
_entity_poly.entity_id
_entity_poly.type
_entity_poly.pdbx_seq_one_letter_code
_entity_poly.pdbx_strand_id
1 'polypeptide(L)'
;KDTTALITTPSSTADARSNMIGEIENRSSFLLAVKADVETQGDFVQSLAAEVRAASFTDIEDLVAFVNWLDEELSFLVDERAVLKHFDWPEGKADALREAAFEYQDLAKLENQVSSYEDDPGIPCEKALKKMYSLLEKVEQSVYALLRTRDMAISRYR
;
A
#
# COMPACT_ATOMS: atom_id res chain seq x y z
N LYS A 1 -54.64 -17.31 -35.74
CA LYS A 1 -54.62 -15.83 -35.78
C LYS A 1 -53.94 -15.46 -34.48
N ASP A 2 -52.61 -15.53 -34.46
CA ASP A 2 -51.85 -15.53 -33.22
C ASP A 2 -50.86 -14.38 -33.29
N THR A 3 -51.21 -13.34 -32.55
CA THR A 3 -50.47 -12.09 -32.43
C THR A 3 -49.42 -12.28 -31.35
N THR A 4 -48.18 -12.50 -31.77
CA THR A 4 -47.00 -12.44 -30.90
C THR A 4 -46.79 -10.99 -30.47
N ALA A 5 -47.25 -10.65 -29.26
CA ALA A 5 -46.96 -9.36 -28.66
C ALA A 5 -45.48 -9.31 -28.26
N LEU A 6 -44.74 -8.40 -28.89
CA LEU A 6 -43.42 -7.95 -28.43
C LEU A 6 -43.55 -7.49 -26.97
N ILE A 7 -42.95 -8.24 -26.05
CA ILE A 7 -42.72 -7.78 -24.68
C ILE A 7 -41.42 -6.99 -24.71
N THR A 8 -41.56 -5.67 -24.81
CA THR A 8 -40.50 -4.70 -24.57
C THR A 8 -40.03 -4.86 -23.12
N THR A 9 -38.78 -5.22 -22.92
CA THR A 9 -38.13 -5.39 -21.61
C THR A 9 -37.94 -4.04 -20.90
N PRO A 10 -38.68 -3.74 -19.80
CA PRO A 10 -38.48 -2.52 -19.02
C PRO A 10 -37.50 -2.72 -17.86
N SER A 11 -37.22 -3.97 -17.46
CA SER A 11 -36.52 -4.30 -16.20
C SER A 11 -35.06 -3.83 -16.20
N SER A 12 -34.33 -4.04 -17.28
CA SER A 12 -32.91 -3.66 -17.39
C SER A 12 -32.65 -2.18 -17.16
N THR A 13 -33.57 -1.29 -17.58
CA THR A 13 -33.40 0.16 -17.38
C THR A 13 -33.73 0.65 -15.98
N ALA A 14 -34.67 -0.01 -15.28
CA ALA A 14 -35.03 0.32 -13.91
C ALA A 14 -33.96 -0.19 -12.93
N ASP A 15 -33.46 -1.41 -13.16
CA ASP A 15 -32.36 -2.00 -12.39
C ASP A 15 -31.06 -1.21 -12.59
N ALA A 16 -30.76 -0.80 -13.84
CA ALA A 16 -29.60 0.07 -14.11
C ALA A 16 -29.74 1.45 -13.45
N ARG A 17 -30.94 2.04 -13.42
CA ARG A 17 -31.19 3.31 -12.71
C ARG A 17 -31.09 3.14 -11.20
N SER A 18 -31.60 2.05 -10.64
CA SER A 18 -31.52 1.73 -9.21
C SER A 18 -30.07 1.51 -8.77
N ASN A 19 -29.28 0.76 -9.55
CA ASN A 19 -27.86 0.58 -9.30
C ASN A 19 -27.11 1.92 -9.38
N MET A 20 -27.38 2.73 -10.41
CA MET A 20 -26.78 4.06 -10.54
C MET A 20 -27.13 4.99 -9.36
N ILE A 21 -28.36 4.95 -8.85
CA ILE A 21 -28.77 5.72 -7.67
C ILE A 21 -28.03 5.23 -6.42
N GLY A 22 -27.92 3.93 -6.21
CA GLY A 22 -27.15 3.35 -5.10
C GLY A 22 -25.66 3.73 -5.15
N GLU A 23 -25.05 3.74 -6.33
CA GLU A 23 -23.67 4.20 -6.51
C GLU A 23 -23.52 5.70 -6.20
N ILE A 24 -24.48 6.54 -6.60
CA ILE A 24 -24.49 7.98 -6.30
C ILE A 24 -24.64 8.21 -4.80
N GLU A 25 -25.55 7.52 -4.13
CA GLU A 25 -25.76 7.63 -2.68
C GLU A 25 -24.52 7.18 -1.90
N ASN A 26 -23.91 6.06 -2.29
CA ASN A 26 -22.67 5.58 -1.66
C ASN A 26 -21.49 6.54 -1.89
N ARG A 27 -21.37 7.10 -3.10
CA ARG A 27 -20.36 8.13 -3.37
C ARG A 27 -20.62 9.40 -2.58
N SER A 28 -21.89 9.77 -2.38
CA SER A 28 -22.29 10.91 -1.57
C SER A 28 -21.97 10.71 -0.09
N SER A 29 -22.30 9.54 0.48
CA SER A 29 -21.99 9.21 1.88
C SER A 29 -20.48 9.15 2.13
N PHE A 30 -19.72 8.55 1.21
CA PHE A 30 -18.26 8.53 1.27
C PHE A 30 -17.66 9.94 1.29
N LEU A 31 -18.10 10.83 0.39
CA LEU A 31 -17.60 12.21 0.35
C LEU A 31 -17.97 13.00 1.62
N LEU A 32 -19.14 12.75 2.20
CA LEU A 32 -19.54 13.35 3.47
C LEU A 32 -18.67 12.86 4.63
N ALA A 33 -18.32 11.58 4.66
CA ALA A 33 -17.45 10.99 5.68
C ALA A 33 -16.02 11.56 5.59
N VAL A 34 -15.45 11.63 4.39
CA VAL A 34 -14.15 12.30 4.16
C VAL A 34 -14.20 13.75 4.61
N LYS A 35 -15.27 14.49 4.29
CA LYS A 35 -15.42 15.87 4.71
C LYS A 35 -15.52 16.00 6.24
N ALA A 36 -16.23 15.09 6.90
CA ALA A 36 -16.32 15.07 8.35
C ALA A 36 -14.96 14.84 9.00
N ASP A 37 -14.15 13.92 8.48
CA ASP A 37 -12.78 13.71 8.98
C ASP A 37 -11.91 14.97 8.77
N VAL A 38 -11.98 15.61 7.60
CA VAL A 38 -11.25 16.86 7.32
C VAL A 38 -11.64 17.97 8.31
N GLU A 39 -12.90 18.05 8.70
CA GLU A 39 -13.39 19.09 9.62
C GLU A 39 -13.09 18.77 11.10
N THR A 40 -13.02 17.49 11.48
CA THR A 40 -12.96 17.07 12.89
C THR A 40 -11.61 16.56 13.35
N GLN A 41 -10.79 16.00 12.45
CA GLN A 41 -9.51 15.36 12.76
C GLN A 41 -8.30 16.27 12.49
N GLY A 42 -8.51 17.58 12.37
CA GLY A 42 -7.46 18.52 11.98
C GLY A 42 -6.26 18.54 12.92
N ASP A 43 -6.50 18.60 14.24
CA ASP A 43 -5.43 18.60 15.25
C ASP A 43 -4.67 17.26 15.27
N PHE A 44 -5.40 16.17 15.10
CA PHE A 44 -4.83 14.82 14.99
C PHE A 44 -3.89 14.72 13.78
N VAL A 45 -4.35 15.07 12.58
CA VAL A 45 -3.52 15.02 11.37
C VAL A 45 -2.32 15.98 11.47
N GLN A 46 -2.50 17.17 12.04
CA GLN A 46 -1.39 18.10 12.25
C GLN A 46 -0.34 17.56 13.21
N SER A 47 -0.74 16.85 14.27
CA SER A 47 0.19 16.19 15.20
C SER A 47 1.00 15.09 14.52
N LEU A 48 0.35 14.19 13.77
CA LEU A 48 1.05 13.15 13.00
C LEU A 48 2.00 13.76 11.96
N ALA A 49 1.57 14.82 11.29
CA ALA A 49 2.41 15.53 10.33
C ALA A 49 3.65 16.13 10.99
N ALA A 50 3.56 16.61 12.24
CA ALA A 50 4.70 17.09 13.01
C ALA A 50 5.66 15.95 13.35
N GLU A 51 5.14 14.79 13.78
CA GLU A 51 5.93 13.58 14.06
C GLU A 51 6.70 13.11 12.81
N VAL A 52 6.03 13.02 11.65
CA VAL A 52 6.70 12.65 10.38
C VAL A 52 7.79 13.66 10.01
N ARG A 53 7.55 14.96 10.17
CA ARG A 53 8.58 15.98 9.90
C ARG A 53 9.76 15.86 10.86
N ALA A 54 9.53 15.54 12.13
CA ALA A 54 10.57 15.36 13.14
C ALA A 54 11.32 14.02 13.00
N ALA A 55 10.69 13.00 12.40
CA ALA A 55 11.21 11.65 12.33
C ALA A 55 12.63 11.59 11.73
N SER A 56 13.56 11.01 12.47
CA SER A 56 14.92 10.75 12.05
C SER A 56 15.42 9.53 12.80
N PHE A 57 15.88 8.53 12.06
CA PHE A 57 16.26 7.23 12.61
C PHE A 57 17.68 6.90 12.19
N THR A 58 18.44 6.29 13.12
CA THR A 58 19.76 5.70 12.85
C THR A 58 19.70 4.20 12.68
N ASP A 59 18.61 3.60 13.16
CA ASP A 59 18.31 2.17 13.15
C ASP A 59 17.06 1.96 12.26
N ILE A 60 17.09 0.95 11.40
CA ILE A 60 16.03 0.73 10.40
C ILE A 60 14.82 0.02 11.02
N GLU A 61 15.02 -0.76 12.08
CA GLU A 61 13.99 -1.42 12.85
C GLU A 61 13.13 -0.39 13.60
N ASP A 62 13.74 0.68 14.13
CA ASP A 62 13.01 1.81 14.72
C ASP A 62 12.15 2.55 13.69
N LEU A 63 12.66 2.74 12.46
CA LEU A 63 11.91 3.33 11.35
C LEU A 63 10.71 2.44 10.98
N VAL A 64 10.89 1.12 10.92
CA VAL A 64 9.81 0.16 10.68
C VAL A 64 8.73 0.25 11.77
N ALA A 65 9.14 0.32 13.03
CA ALA A 65 8.20 0.46 14.15
C ALA A 65 7.40 1.77 14.05
N PHE A 66 8.06 2.87 13.69
CA PHE A 66 7.40 4.15 13.45
C PHE A 66 6.38 4.09 12.31
N VAL A 67 6.74 3.48 11.18
CA VAL A 67 5.82 3.33 10.03
C VAL A 67 4.60 2.51 10.39
N ASN A 68 4.78 1.39 11.12
CA ASN A 68 3.65 0.57 11.56
C ASN A 68 2.70 1.38 12.47
N TRP A 69 3.25 2.11 13.45
CA TRP A 69 2.44 3.00 14.29
C TRP A 69 1.73 4.06 13.46
N LEU A 70 2.42 4.71 12.52
CA LEU A 70 1.83 5.75 11.68
C LEU A 70 0.66 5.23 10.85
N ASP A 71 0.81 4.04 10.26
CA ASP A 71 -0.24 3.41 9.46
C ASP A 71 -1.42 2.95 10.33
N GLU A 72 -1.17 2.51 11.56
CA GLU A 72 -2.23 2.24 12.54
C GLU A 72 -3.00 3.51 12.91
N GLU A 73 -2.32 4.61 13.19
CA GLU A 73 -2.97 5.89 13.47
C GLU A 73 -3.78 6.41 12.27
N LEU A 74 -3.22 6.33 11.05
CA LEU A 74 -3.92 6.80 9.86
C LEU A 74 -5.10 5.90 9.46
N SER A 75 -5.14 4.65 9.94
CA SER A 75 -6.28 3.75 9.75
C SER A 75 -7.58 4.22 10.41
N PHE A 76 -7.51 5.20 11.32
CA PHE A 76 -8.70 5.83 11.90
C PHE A 76 -9.42 6.77 10.92
N LEU A 77 -8.77 7.17 9.82
CA LEU A 77 -9.38 7.98 8.78
C LEU A 77 -10.18 7.11 7.81
N VAL A 78 -11.29 7.64 7.29
CA VAL A 78 -12.14 6.93 6.32
C VAL A 78 -11.41 6.65 5.02
N ASP A 79 -10.60 7.59 4.56
CA ASP A 79 -9.68 7.44 3.43
C ASP A 79 -8.49 8.38 3.66
N GLU A 80 -7.35 7.80 4.05
CA GLU A 80 -6.12 8.53 4.33
C GLU A 80 -5.79 9.52 3.20
N ARG A 81 -5.75 9.07 1.95
CA ARG A 81 -5.28 9.89 0.83
C ARG A 81 -6.28 10.98 0.49
N ALA A 82 -7.58 10.71 0.60
CA ALA A 82 -8.62 11.69 0.37
C ALA A 82 -8.67 12.76 1.47
N VAL A 83 -8.37 12.41 2.73
CA VAL A 83 -8.36 13.33 3.87
C VAL A 83 -7.06 14.14 3.90
N LEU A 84 -5.89 13.48 3.83
CA LEU A 84 -4.58 14.12 3.99
C LEU A 84 -4.28 15.20 2.95
N LYS A 85 -4.86 15.12 1.74
CA LYS A 85 -4.69 16.16 0.70
C LYS A 85 -5.22 17.55 1.11
N HIS A 86 -6.06 17.61 2.16
CA HIS A 86 -6.60 18.86 2.69
C HIS A 86 -5.71 19.49 3.77
N PHE A 87 -4.63 18.84 4.15
CA PHE A 87 -3.68 19.28 5.17
C PHE A 87 -2.30 19.50 4.56
N ASP A 88 -1.43 20.22 5.27
CA ASP A 88 -0.01 20.29 4.95
C ASP A 88 0.67 18.98 5.39
N TRP A 89 0.35 17.88 4.71
CA TRP A 89 0.91 16.57 5.00
C TRP A 89 2.29 16.43 4.34
N PRO A 90 3.34 15.97 5.06
CA PRO A 90 4.67 15.76 4.50
C PRO A 90 4.75 14.48 3.64
N GLU A 91 3.94 14.41 2.57
CA GLU A 91 3.74 13.23 1.70
C GLU A 91 5.08 12.62 1.25
N GLY A 92 5.98 13.43 0.67
CA GLY A 92 7.25 12.91 0.17
C GLY A 92 8.14 12.26 1.24
N LYS A 93 8.08 12.75 2.48
CA LYS A 93 8.85 12.14 3.59
C LYS A 93 8.13 10.90 4.13
N ALA A 94 6.81 10.94 4.30
CA ALA A 94 6.02 9.80 4.73
C ALA A 94 6.20 8.61 3.76
N ASP A 95 6.08 8.86 2.45
CA ASP A 95 6.25 7.86 1.40
C ASP A 95 7.66 7.27 1.41
N ALA A 96 8.70 8.10 1.57
CA ALA A 96 10.07 7.62 1.64
C ALA A 96 10.33 6.73 2.87
N LEU A 97 9.73 7.06 4.03
CA LEU A 97 9.81 6.22 5.22
C LEU A 97 9.10 4.88 4.99
N ARG A 98 7.90 4.89 4.40
CA ARG A 98 7.15 3.67 4.08
C ARG A 98 7.88 2.79 3.06
N GLU A 99 8.43 3.39 2.01
CA GLU A 99 9.23 2.69 0.99
C GLU A 99 10.45 2.02 1.64
N ALA A 100 11.18 2.74 2.48
CA ALA A 100 12.34 2.19 3.20
C ALA A 100 11.96 1.04 4.15
N ALA A 101 10.86 1.18 4.91
CA ALA A 101 10.37 0.12 5.79
C ALA A 101 9.98 -1.14 5.02
N PHE A 102 9.23 -0.98 3.92
CA PHE A 102 8.77 -2.08 3.09
C PHE A 102 9.95 -2.80 2.41
N GLU A 103 10.86 -2.05 1.78
CA GLU A 103 12.05 -2.63 1.14
C GLU A 103 12.92 -3.40 2.14
N TYR A 104 13.15 -2.85 3.33
CA TYR A 104 13.89 -3.55 4.39
C TYR A 104 13.20 -4.85 4.82
N GLN A 105 11.89 -4.81 5.10
CA GLN A 105 11.15 -5.99 5.52
C GLN A 105 11.18 -7.10 4.46
N ASP A 106 11.07 -6.74 3.18
CA ASP A 106 11.15 -7.71 2.08
C ASP A 106 12.55 -8.31 1.93
N LEU A 107 13.60 -7.51 2.11
CA LEU A 107 14.98 -8.00 2.17
C LEU A 107 15.21 -8.91 3.36
N ALA A 108 14.72 -8.56 4.55
CA ALA A 108 14.83 -9.39 5.75
C ALA A 108 14.09 -10.73 5.57
N LYS A 109 12.92 -10.75 4.93
CA LYS A 109 12.23 -12.00 4.57
C LYS A 109 13.05 -12.84 3.59
N LEU A 110 13.68 -12.22 2.59
CA LEU A 110 14.50 -12.91 1.61
C LEU A 110 15.78 -13.47 2.25
N GLU A 111 16.46 -12.69 3.09
CA GLU A 111 17.60 -13.13 3.88
C GLU A 111 17.25 -14.35 4.73
N ASN A 112 16.12 -14.31 5.41
CA ASN A 112 15.62 -15.46 6.19
C ASN A 112 15.40 -16.69 5.30
N GLN A 113 14.78 -16.54 4.12
CA GLN A 113 14.58 -17.67 3.18
C GLN A 113 15.89 -18.28 2.68
N VAL A 114 16.91 -17.46 2.47
CA VAL A 114 18.22 -17.90 1.99
C VAL A 114 19.04 -18.53 3.11
N SER A 115 19.06 -17.92 4.29
CA SER A 115 19.81 -18.41 5.46
C SER A 115 19.22 -19.68 6.06
N SER A 116 17.89 -19.85 5.98
CA SER A 116 17.20 -21.07 6.41
C SER A 116 17.18 -22.16 5.33
N TYR A 117 17.87 -21.98 4.21
CA TYR A 117 17.91 -22.99 3.15
C TYR A 117 18.77 -24.17 3.60
N GLU A 118 18.14 -25.33 3.71
CA GLU A 118 18.81 -26.61 3.89
C GLU A 118 18.63 -27.46 2.62
N ASP A 119 19.72 -28.07 2.17
CA ASP A 119 19.68 -29.02 1.07
C ASP A 119 19.02 -30.31 1.54
N ASP A 120 18.10 -30.85 0.72
CA ASP A 120 17.35 -32.06 1.03
C ASP A 120 17.92 -33.23 0.18
N PRO A 121 18.64 -34.19 0.79
CA PRO A 121 19.21 -35.32 0.05
C PRO A 121 18.15 -36.21 -0.62
N GLY A 122 16.87 -36.07 -0.24
CA GLY A 122 15.74 -36.81 -0.79
C GLY A 122 15.20 -36.27 -2.13
N ILE A 123 15.62 -35.07 -2.56
CA ILE A 123 15.19 -34.50 -3.84
C ILE A 123 16.24 -34.71 -4.95
N PRO A 124 15.81 -34.84 -6.22
CA PRO A 124 16.76 -34.89 -7.35
C PRO A 124 17.65 -33.65 -7.40
N CYS A 125 18.95 -33.86 -7.64
CA CYS A 125 19.96 -32.80 -7.70
C CYS A 125 19.55 -31.63 -8.61
N GLU A 126 19.00 -31.91 -9.80
CA GLU A 126 18.52 -30.87 -10.72
C GLU A 126 17.45 -29.96 -10.09
N LYS A 127 16.54 -30.53 -9.28
CA LYS A 127 15.49 -29.78 -8.58
C LYS A 127 16.09 -28.92 -7.46
N ALA A 128 17.06 -29.45 -6.73
CA ALA A 128 17.80 -28.71 -5.71
C ALA A 128 18.53 -27.51 -6.34
N LEU A 129 19.31 -27.75 -7.40
CA LEU A 129 20.04 -26.72 -8.15
C LEU A 129 19.11 -25.63 -8.70
N LYS A 130 17.95 -26.02 -9.27
CA LYS A 130 16.96 -25.05 -9.76
C LYS A 130 16.43 -24.15 -8.63
N LYS A 131 16.19 -24.72 -7.45
CA LYS A 131 15.74 -23.94 -6.28
C LYS A 131 16.84 -22.98 -5.80
N MET A 132 18.09 -23.46 -5.68
CA MET A 132 19.23 -22.61 -5.31
C MET A 132 19.43 -21.46 -6.29
N TYR A 133 19.39 -21.74 -7.59
CA TYR A 133 19.53 -20.72 -8.62
C TYR A 133 18.39 -19.68 -8.56
N SER A 134 17.15 -20.12 -8.33
CA SER A 134 16.02 -19.20 -8.18
C SER A 134 16.13 -18.27 -6.96
N LEU A 135 16.76 -18.74 -5.87
CA LEU A 135 17.03 -17.92 -4.71
C LEU A 135 18.14 -16.92 -5.00
N LEU A 136 19.20 -17.34 -5.69
CA LEU A 136 20.29 -16.46 -6.14
C LEU A 136 19.76 -15.33 -7.03
N GLU A 137 18.92 -15.64 -8.03
CA GLU A 137 18.33 -14.64 -8.91
C GLU A 137 17.47 -13.63 -8.14
N LYS A 138 16.69 -14.09 -7.16
CA LYS A 138 15.90 -13.20 -6.31
C LYS A 138 16.78 -12.26 -5.49
N VAL A 139 17.85 -12.78 -4.89
CA VAL A 139 18.81 -11.95 -4.13
C VAL A 139 19.43 -10.89 -5.04
N GLU A 140 19.92 -11.28 -6.21
CA GLU A 140 20.53 -10.35 -7.16
C GLU A 140 19.55 -9.25 -7.59
N GLN A 141 18.32 -9.62 -7.95
CA GLN A 141 17.28 -8.67 -8.35
C GLN A 141 16.90 -7.71 -7.22
N SER A 142 16.67 -8.22 -6.01
CA SER A 142 16.31 -7.40 -4.85
C SER A 142 17.43 -6.44 -4.45
N VAL A 143 18.69 -6.89 -4.42
CA VAL A 143 19.83 -6.04 -4.11
C VAL A 143 20.04 -4.97 -5.19
N TYR A 144 19.92 -5.34 -6.47
CA TYR A 144 20.03 -4.38 -7.57
C TYR A 144 18.93 -3.31 -7.51
N ALA A 145 17.69 -3.73 -7.21
CA ALA A 145 16.57 -2.81 -7.04
C ALA A 145 16.82 -1.82 -5.90
N LEU A 146 17.24 -2.31 -4.73
CA LEU A 146 17.58 -1.47 -3.56
C LEU A 146 18.66 -0.45 -3.90
N LEU A 147 19.76 -0.88 -4.54
CA LEU A 147 20.86 0.01 -4.92
C LEU A 147 20.36 1.11 -5.87
N ARG A 148 19.51 0.75 -6.84
CA ARG A 148 18.92 1.71 -7.76
C ARG A 148 18.00 2.72 -7.04
N THR A 149 17.11 2.25 -6.16
CA THR A 149 16.21 3.11 -5.38
C THR A 149 17.03 4.08 -4.52
N ARG A 150 18.03 3.56 -3.81
CA ARG A 150 18.95 4.36 -2.99
C ARG A 150 19.66 5.43 -3.81
N ASP A 151 20.24 5.07 -4.95
CA ASP A 151 20.98 6.02 -5.78
C ASP A 151 20.05 7.10 -6.37
N MET A 152 18.81 6.74 -6.72
CA MET A 152 17.77 7.70 -7.12
C MET A 152 17.35 8.62 -5.97
N ALA A 153 17.16 8.08 -4.77
CA ALA A 153 16.76 8.84 -3.59
C ALA A 153 17.86 9.79 -3.11
N ILE A 154 19.12 9.35 -3.04
CA ILE A 154 20.27 10.19 -2.69
C ILE A 154 20.39 11.39 -3.65
N SER A 155 20.11 11.19 -4.93
CA SER A 155 20.11 12.28 -5.93
C SER A 155 19.00 13.31 -5.68
N ARG A 156 17.86 12.91 -5.11
CA ARG A 156 16.73 13.80 -4.77
C ARG A 156 16.94 14.58 -3.48
N TYR A 157 17.73 14.05 -2.55
CA TYR A 157 17.95 14.63 -1.22
C TYR A 157 19.34 15.28 -1.03
N ARG A 158 20.18 15.29 -2.07
CA ARG A 158 21.39 16.12 -2.17
C ARG A 158 21.06 17.49 -2.72
#